data_AF-A0A7G6Z8T0-F1
#
_entry.id   AF-A0A7G6Z8T0-F1
#
_cell.length_a   1.000
_cell.length_b   1.000
_cell.length_c   1.000
_cell.angle_alpha   90.00
_cell.angle_beta   90.00
_cell.angle_gamma   90.00
#
_symmetry.space_group_name_H-M   'P 1'
#
loop_
_entity.id
_entity.type
_entity.pdbx_description
1 polymer ?
#
loop_
_entity_poly.entity_id
_entity_poly.type
_entity_poly.pdbx_seq_one_letter_code
_entity_poly.pdbx_strand_id
1 'polypeptide(L)'
;MTSLAHRVVRQHGFLVALASALVVLAVSLIQNVLNALIGQLTFLGSSSVPAWQWWAGYATQFATVAVPLSIGVFLSFWFIAPIGPELHVVHVITRSVLAAAVGGILIFAVMLATNGFTLVTNGLMGQIRLPADAGERVLQALGFSAATAGQQFLSVAPLVILVGVLLRMWLERHPSEHEIVGIVDTA
;
A
#
# COMPACT_ATOMS: atom_id res chain seq x y z
N MET A 1 13.51 0.55 -29.11
CA MET A 1 13.14 0.70 -27.68
C MET A 1 11.62 0.68 -27.42
N THR A 2 10.75 0.85 -28.42
CA THR A 2 9.29 0.74 -28.31
C THR A 2 8.75 -0.69 -28.30
N SER A 3 9.53 -1.69 -28.74
CA SER A 3 9.08 -3.10 -28.78
C SER A 3 9.10 -3.81 -27.41
N LEU A 4 9.91 -3.34 -26.47
CA LEU A 4 9.94 -3.88 -25.09
C LEU A 4 8.70 -3.42 -24.31
N ALA A 5 8.31 -2.15 -24.44
CA ALA A 5 7.09 -1.62 -23.81
C ALA A 5 5.83 -2.36 -24.30
N HIS A 6 5.75 -2.67 -25.60
CA HIS A 6 4.63 -3.41 -26.15
C HIS A 6 4.59 -4.89 -25.76
N ARG A 7 5.73 -5.52 -25.46
CA ARG A 7 5.78 -6.90 -24.92
C ARG A 7 5.37 -6.95 -23.45
N VAL A 8 5.78 -5.96 -22.66
CA VAL A 8 5.44 -5.85 -21.24
C VAL A 8 3.94 -5.59 -21.05
N VAL A 9 3.33 -4.72 -21.87
CA VAL A 9 1.88 -4.48 -21.81
C VAL A 9 1.06 -5.67 -22.34
N ARG A 10 1.64 -6.55 -23.16
CA ARG A 10 1.03 -7.82 -23.59
C ARG A 10 1.27 -8.98 -22.63
N GLN A 11 1.91 -8.78 -21.47
CA GLN A 11 1.93 -9.82 -20.43
C GLN A 11 0.52 -9.93 -19.85
N HIS A 12 -0.13 -11.07 -20.08
CA HIS A 12 -1.54 -11.33 -19.74
C HIS A 12 -1.71 -11.60 -18.23
N GLY A 13 -1.46 -10.57 -17.42
CA GLY A 13 -1.68 -10.56 -15.96
C GLY A 13 -2.20 -9.22 -15.44
N PHE A 14 -2.48 -8.24 -16.32
CA PHE A 14 -2.69 -6.83 -15.94
C PHE A 14 -4.00 -6.67 -15.22
N LEU A 15 -5.05 -7.22 -15.82
CA LEU A 15 -6.40 -7.15 -15.30
C LEU A 15 -6.51 -7.92 -14.00
N VAL A 16 -5.77 -9.01 -13.87
CA VAL A 16 -5.74 -9.86 -12.67
C VAL A 16 -4.98 -9.17 -11.54
N ALA A 17 -3.81 -8.59 -11.82
CA ALA A 17 -3.06 -7.75 -10.88
C ALA A 17 -3.83 -6.48 -10.49
N LEU A 18 -4.48 -5.81 -11.44
CA LEU A 18 -5.32 -4.64 -11.20
C LEU A 18 -6.53 -5.00 -10.34
N ALA A 19 -7.22 -6.12 -10.64
CA ALA A 19 -8.34 -6.58 -9.83
C ALA A 19 -7.91 -6.90 -8.39
N SER A 20 -6.78 -7.58 -8.19
CA SER A 20 -6.26 -7.84 -6.85
C SER A 20 -5.89 -6.56 -6.11
N ALA A 21 -5.23 -5.60 -6.77
CA ALA A 21 -4.90 -4.30 -6.19
C ALA A 21 -6.16 -3.49 -5.85
N LEU A 22 -7.20 -3.55 -6.68
CA LEU A 22 -8.49 -2.93 -6.42
C LEU A 22 -9.21 -3.56 -5.24
N VAL A 23 -9.16 -4.89 -5.08
CA VAL A 23 -9.71 -5.57 -3.91
C VAL A 23 -8.98 -5.12 -2.64
N VAL A 24 -7.64 -5.09 -2.67
CA VAL A 24 -6.83 -4.59 -1.55
C VAL A 24 -7.20 -3.13 -1.24
N LEU A 25 -7.29 -2.27 -2.25
CA LEU A 25 -7.67 -0.86 -2.10
C LEU A 25 -9.07 -0.72 -1.49
N ALA A 26 -10.05 -1.49 -1.98
CA ALA A 26 -11.42 -1.45 -1.49
C ALA A 26 -11.50 -1.88 -0.02
N VAL A 27 -10.81 -2.97 0.36
CA VAL A 27 -10.79 -3.39 1.77
C VAL A 27 -10.06 -2.38 2.65
N SER A 28 -8.92 -1.84 2.19
CA SER A 28 -8.22 -0.77 2.92
C SER A 28 -9.07 0.49 3.06
N LEU A 29 -9.88 0.83 2.06
CA LEU A 29 -10.82 1.96 2.13
C LEU A 29 -11.88 1.70 3.19
N ILE A 30 -12.49 0.51 3.21
CA ILE A 30 -13.48 0.10 4.21
C ILE A 30 -12.86 0.12 5.62
N GLN A 31 -11.67 -0.44 5.80
CA GLN A 31 -10.96 -0.43 7.08
C GLN A 31 -10.67 1.00 7.56
N ASN A 32 -10.23 1.89 6.67
CA ASN A 32 -10.01 3.30 7.01
C ASN A 32 -11.31 3.99 7.41
N VAL A 33 -12.43 3.73 6.73
CA VAL A 33 -13.74 4.29 7.10
C VAL A 33 -14.18 3.77 8.47
N LEU A 34 -14.06 2.47 8.72
CA LEU A 34 -14.42 1.86 10.00
C LEU A 34 -13.57 2.41 11.14
N ASN A 35 -12.25 2.53 10.96
CA ASN A 35 -11.35 3.11 11.95
C ASN A 35 -11.70 4.59 12.22
N ALA A 36 -12.06 5.35 11.19
CA ALA A 36 -12.50 6.73 11.35
C ALA A 36 -13.82 6.81 12.14
N LEU A 37 -14.79 5.92 11.87
CA LEU A 37 -16.05 5.85 12.60
C LEU A 37 -15.86 5.42 14.07
N ILE A 38 -14.99 4.44 14.33
CA ILE A 38 -14.64 4.01 15.70
C ILE A 38 -13.96 5.16 16.46
N GLY A 39 -13.05 5.87 15.80
CA GLY A 39 -12.44 7.09 16.34
C GLY A 39 -13.51 8.11 16.69
N GLN A 40 -14.45 8.39 15.79
CA GLN A 40 -15.56 9.31 16.02
C GLN A 40 -16.43 8.90 17.21
N LEU A 41 -16.80 7.63 17.33
CA LEU A 41 -17.59 7.12 18.46
C LEU A 41 -16.86 7.31 19.79
N THR A 42 -15.53 7.25 19.79
CA THR A 42 -14.70 7.48 20.97
C THR A 42 -14.62 8.98 21.35
N PHE A 43 -14.65 9.88 20.36
CA PHE A 43 -14.56 11.35 20.57
C PHE A 43 -15.91 12.07 20.68
N LEU A 44 -17.00 11.48 20.21
CA LEU A 44 -18.38 11.99 20.35
C LEU A 44 -18.81 12.10 21.82
N GLY A 45 -18.08 11.48 22.75
CA GLY A 45 -18.26 11.66 24.19
C GLY A 45 -17.51 12.85 24.80
N SER A 46 -16.60 13.53 24.08
CA SER A 46 -15.63 14.42 24.72
C SER A 46 -15.27 15.74 24.03
N SER A 47 -15.59 16.01 22.75
CA SER A 47 -15.08 17.25 22.13
C SER A 47 -15.82 17.83 20.92
N SER A 48 -15.82 19.17 20.87
CA SER A 48 -16.35 20.08 19.85
C SER A 48 -15.36 20.30 18.69
N VAL A 49 -14.91 19.22 18.04
CA VAL A 49 -14.05 19.34 16.84
C VAL A 49 -14.94 19.58 15.61
N PRO A 50 -14.61 20.50 14.69
CA PRO A 50 -15.40 20.74 13.48
C PRO A 50 -15.36 19.57 12.49
N ALA A 51 -16.49 19.27 11.85
CA ALA A 51 -16.61 18.08 11.01
C ALA A 51 -15.66 18.00 9.81
N TRP A 52 -15.23 19.15 9.28
CA TRP A 52 -14.33 19.24 8.13
C TRP A 52 -12.91 18.75 8.45
N GLN A 53 -12.44 18.89 9.70
CA GLN A 53 -11.09 18.43 10.09
C GLN A 53 -10.97 16.91 10.06
N TRP A 54 -12.08 16.20 10.31
CA TRP A 54 -12.10 14.73 10.25
C TRP A 54 -11.98 14.22 8.82
N TRP A 55 -12.68 14.84 7.87
CA TRP A 55 -12.58 14.50 6.46
C TRP A 55 -11.19 14.78 5.90
N ALA A 56 -10.54 15.85 6.35
CA ALA A 56 -9.15 16.15 5.99
C ALA A 56 -8.17 15.07 6.52
N GLY A 57 -8.35 14.62 7.77
CA GLY A 57 -7.57 13.51 8.33
C GLY A 57 -7.77 12.20 7.57
N TYR A 58 -9.02 11.87 7.23
CA TYR A 58 -9.37 10.70 6.43
C TYR A 58 -8.73 10.74 5.03
N ALA A 59 -8.88 11.86 4.32
CA ALA A 59 -8.29 12.04 2.99
C ALA A 59 -6.76 11.90 3.03
N THR A 60 -6.12 12.43 4.07
CA THR A 60 -4.67 12.31 4.26
C THR A 60 -4.25 10.87 4.49
N GLN A 61 -4.95 10.13 5.36
CA GLN A 61 -4.65 8.72 5.63
C GLN A 61 -4.87 7.84 4.40
N PHE A 62 -5.95 8.10 3.64
CA PHE A 62 -6.23 7.39 2.41
C PHE A 62 -5.12 7.62 1.36
N ALA A 63 -4.72 8.88 1.15
CA ALA A 63 -3.69 9.24 0.19
C ALA A 63 -2.28 8.73 0.58
N THR A 64 -1.97 8.69 1.87
CA THR A 64 -0.62 8.32 2.36
C THR A 64 -0.45 6.82 2.63
N VAL A 65 -1.55 6.07 2.80
CA VAL A 65 -1.50 4.64 3.17
C VAL A 65 -2.18 3.76 2.12
N ALA A 66 -3.46 3.99 1.81
CA ALA A 66 -4.22 3.09 0.95
C ALA A 66 -3.74 3.13 -0.52
N VAL A 67 -3.46 4.33 -1.04
CA VAL A 67 -2.98 4.50 -2.41
C VAL A 67 -1.59 3.86 -2.60
N PRO A 68 -0.56 4.16 -1.80
CA PRO A 68 0.77 3.58 -1.99
C PRO A 68 0.78 2.05 -1.80
N LEU A 69 -0.03 1.54 -0.86
CA LEU A 69 -0.21 0.11 -0.64
C LEU A 69 -0.76 -0.58 -1.89
N SER A 70 -1.85 -0.06 -2.46
CA SER A 70 -2.48 -0.64 -3.65
C SER A 70 -1.55 -0.63 -4.86
N ILE A 71 -0.76 0.43 -5.02
CA ILE A 71 0.25 0.55 -6.07
C ILE A 71 1.36 -0.49 -5.85
N GLY A 72 1.80 -0.68 -4.60
CA GLY A 72 2.80 -1.70 -4.26
C GLY A 72 2.33 -3.11 -4.60
N VAL A 73 1.11 -3.46 -4.19
CA VAL A 73 0.52 -4.77 -4.52
C VAL A 73 0.34 -4.95 -6.02
N PHE A 74 -0.14 -3.91 -6.71
CA PHE A 74 -0.26 -3.92 -8.17
C PHE A 74 1.09 -4.19 -8.84
N LEU A 75 2.12 -3.41 -8.52
CA LEU A 75 3.45 -3.54 -9.10
C LEU A 75 4.06 -4.92 -8.80
N SER A 76 3.85 -5.45 -7.60
CA SER A 76 4.40 -6.75 -7.23
C SER A 76 3.72 -7.92 -7.97
N PHE A 77 2.40 -7.93 -8.07
CA PHE A 77 1.69 -8.98 -8.83
C PHE A 77 1.78 -8.80 -10.34
N TRP A 78 2.05 -7.59 -10.81
CA TRP A 78 2.19 -7.28 -12.23
C TRP A 78 3.60 -7.56 -12.77
N PHE A 79 4.64 -7.07 -12.09
CA PHE A 79 6.03 -7.15 -12.58
C PHE A 79 6.90 -8.17 -11.85
N ILE A 80 6.81 -8.23 -10.52
CA ILE A 80 7.81 -8.93 -9.71
C ILE A 80 7.50 -10.42 -9.66
N ALA A 81 6.25 -10.76 -9.35
CA ALA A 81 5.87 -12.12 -9.03
C ALA A 81 4.39 -12.40 -9.37
N PRO A 82 4.06 -12.51 -10.67
CA PRO A 82 2.72 -12.89 -11.09
C PRO A 82 2.37 -14.27 -10.54
N ILE A 83 1.12 -14.45 -10.17
CA ILE A 83 0.62 -15.71 -9.63
C ILE A 83 0.06 -16.50 -10.82
N GLY A 84 0.74 -17.60 -11.16
CA GLY A 84 0.27 -18.60 -12.12
C GLY A 84 -0.47 -19.76 -11.44
N PRO A 85 -1.33 -20.50 -12.17
CA PRO A 85 -2.10 -21.62 -11.64
C PRO A 85 -1.22 -22.82 -11.21
N GLU A 86 -0.05 -22.97 -11.82
CA GLU A 86 0.86 -24.11 -11.58
C GLU A 86 1.75 -23.94 -10.32
N LEU A 87 1.73 -22.76 -9.69
CA LEU A 87 2.56 -22.52 -8.51
C LEU A 87 2.00 -23.20 -7.26
N HIS A 88 2.88 -23.87 -6.51
CA HIS A 88 2.57 -24.36 -5.18
C HIS A 88 2.13 -23.22 -4.23
N VAL A 89 1.21 -23.53 -3.32
CA VAL A 89 0.68 -22.57 -2.32
C VAL A 89 1.79 -21.86 -1.55
N VAL A 90 2.89 -22.55 -1.26
CA VAL A 90 4.07 -21.98 -0.58
C VAL A 90 4.68 -20.81 -1.36
N HIS A 91 4.80 -20.92 -2.68
CA HIS A 91 5.31 -19.85 -3.53
C HIS A 91 4.33 -18.68 -3.62
N VAL A 92 3.02 -18.95 -3.60
CA VAL A 92 2.01 -17.88 -3.58
C VAL A 92 2.09 -17.07 -2.29
N ILE A 93 2.32 -17.73 -1.14
CA ILE A 93 2.49 -17.05 0.14
C ILE A 93 3.75 -16.17 0.11
N THR A 94 4.90 -16.68 -0.31
CA THR A 94 6.15 -15.90 -0.32
C THR A 94 6.06 -14.71 -1.27
N ARG A 95 5.46 -14.87 -2.46
CA ARG A 95 5.21 -13.78 -3.43
C ARG A 95 4.25 -12.73 -2.87
N SER A 96 3.22 -13.15 -2.14
CA SER A 96 2.26 -12.25 -1.50
C SER A 96 2.87 -11.46 -0.34
N VAL A 97 3.73 -12.11 0.46
CA VAL A 97 4.48 -11.44 1.53
C VAL A 97 5.44 -10.40 0.94
N LEU A 98 6.11 -10.72 -0.17
CA LEU A 98 6.97 -9.77 -0.87
C LEU A 98 6.15 -8.58 -1.40
N ALA A 99 4.96 -8.83 -1.95
CA ALA A 99 4.05 -7.76 -2.38
C ALA A 99 3.63 -6.84 -1.22
N ALA A 100 3.31 -7.41 -0.06
CA ALA A 100 3.02 -6.63 1.14
C ALA A 100 4.24 -5.82 1.61
N ALA A 101 5.44 -6.37 1.53
CA ALA A 101 6.68 -5.68 1.90
C ALA A 101 6.96 -4.49 0.98
N VAL A 102 6.79 -4.65 -0.33
CA VAL A 102 6.91 -3.56 -1.32
C VAL A 102 5.87 -2.47 -1.04
N GLY A 103 4.63 -2.84 -0.74
CA GLY A 103 3.59 -1.89 -0.31
C GLY A 103 3.98 -1.12 0.97
N GLY A 104 4.54 -1.81 1.96
CA GLY A 104 5.04 -1.19 3.21
C GLY A 104 6.18 -0.18 2.96
N ILE A 105 7.11 -0.51 2.08
CA ILE A 105 8.22 0.39 1.69
C ILE A 105 7.67 1.64 1.00
N LEU A 106 6.67 1.50 0.12
CA LEU A 106 6.04 2.66 -0.52
C LEU A 106 5.29 3.55 0.49
N ILE A 107 4.58 2.97 1.45
CA ILE A 107 3.95 3.73 2.55
C ILE A 107 5.02 4.51 3.31
N PHE A 108 6.12 3.87 3.70
CA PHE A 108 7.22 4.52 4.40
C PHE A 108 7.73 5.74 3.63
N ALA A 109 8.03 5.57 2.33
CA ALA A 109 8.53 6.64 1.48
C ALA A 109 7.55 7.81 1.37
N VAL A 110 6.26 7.53 1.16
CA VAL A 110 5.22 8.57 1.02
C VAL A 110 4.98 9.29 2.35
N MET A 111 4.93 8.57 3.47
CA MET A 111 4.80 9.18 4.79
C MET A 111 6.00 10.05 5.14
N LEU A 112 7.22 9.59 4.86
CA LEU A 112 8.43 10.36 5.10
C LEU A 112 8.43 11.66 4.27
N ALA A 113 8.06 11.57 2.99
CA ALA A 113 7.95 12.75 2.12
C ALA A 113 6.87 13.73 2.62
N THR A 114 5.71 13.22 3.03
CA THR A 114 4.60 14.05 3.55
C THR A 114 4.99 14.76 4.86
N ASN A 115 5.63 14.04 5.79
CA ASN A 115 6.11 14.62 7.03
C ASN A 115 7.23 15.64 6.79
N GLY A 116 8.16 15.34 5.88
CA GLY A 116 9.22 16.26 5.47
C GLY A 116 8.66 17.55 4.87
N PHE A 117 7.69 17.44 3.95
CA PHE A 117 7.01 18.60 3.38
C PHE A 117 6.29 19.44 4.43
N THR A 118 5.62 18.79 5.38
CA THR A 118 4.93 19.46 6.49
C THR A 118 5.92 20.23 7.37
N LEU A 119 7.08 19.63 7.68
CA LEU A 119 8.14 20.27 8.45
C LEU A 119 8.71 21.51 7.76
N VAL A 120 8.99 21.42 6.45
CA VAL A 120 9.49 22.56 5.66
C VAL A 120 8.44 23.67 5.63
N THR A 121 7.18 23.32 5.35
CA THR A 121 6.09 24.31 5.25
C THR A 121 5.87 25.03 6.58
N ASN A 122 5.84 24.31 7.70
CA ASN A 122 5.69 24.89 9.03
C ASN A 122 6.90 25.75 9.44
N GLY A 123 8.10 25.39 8.99
CA GLY A 123 9.30 26.20 9.15
C GLY A 123 9.24 27.51 8.35
N LEU A 124 8.79 27.46 7.10
CA LEU A 124 8.61 28.65 6.25
C LEU A 124 7.51 29.58 6.77
N MET A 125 6.46 29.02 7.38
CA MET A 125 5.39 29.79 8.03
C MET A 125 5.79 30.36 9.41
N GLY A 126 7.04 30.16 9.86
CA GLY A 126 7.54 30.67 11.14
C GLY A 126 6.95 29.97 12.37
N GLN A 127 6.23 28.85 12.19
CA GLN A 127 5.66 28.05 13.27
C GLN A 127 6.70 27.17 13.97
N ILE A 128 7.90 27.03 13.38
CA ILE A 128 9.01 26.23 13.92
C ILE A 128 10.31 27.03 13.78
N ARG A 129 11.16 26.99 14.82
CA ARG A 129 12.52 27.54 14.76
C ARG A 129 13.48 26.50 14.15
N LEU A 130 13.59 26.51 12.82
CA LEU A 130 14.70 25.83 12.12
C LEU A 130 15.99 26.61 12.47
N PRO A 131 16.99 26.03 13.19
CA PRO A 131 17.48 24.66 13.05
C PRO A 131 17.56 23.81 14.34
N ALA A 132 17.21 24.33 15.53
CA ALA A 132 17.44 23.62 16.80
C ALA A 132 16.56 22.37 16.95
N ASP A 133 15.30 22.43 16.50
CA ASP A 133 14.33 21.34 16.67
C ASP A 133 14.21 20.46 15.40
N ALA A 134 14.95 20.80 14.34
CA ALA A 134 14.82 20.13 13.04
C ALA A 134 15.28 18.67 13.11
N GLY A 135 16.40 18.40 13.79
CA GLY A 135 16.96 17.06 13.92
C GLY A 135 16.03 16.11 14.69
N GLU A 136 15.52 16.54 15.84
CA GLU A 136 14.62 15.75 16.68
C GLU A 136 13.30 15.45 15.95
N ARG A 137 12.71 16.44 15.27
CA ARG A 137 11.47 16.23 14.51
C ARG A 137 11.66 15.33 13.28
N VAL A 138 12.82 15.38 12.63
CA VAL A 138 13.15 14.46 11.53
C VAL A 138 13.31 13.03 12.06
N LEU A 139 14.01 12.84 13.19
CA LEU A 139 14.13 11.52 13.83
C LEU A 139 12.77 10.97 14.27
N GLN A 140 11.92 11.82 14.83
CA GLN A 140 10.56 11.45 15.21
C GLN A 140 9.71 11.09 13.98
N ALA A 141 9.81 11.85 12.89
CA ALA A 141 9.12 11.56 11.64
C ALA A 141 9.59 10.23 11.00
N LEU A 142 10.90 9.95 11.03
CA LEU A 142 11.47 8.67 10.61
C LEU A 142 10.98 7.52 11.47
N GLY A 143 11.01 7.65 12.80
CA GLY A 143 10.53 6.63 13.73
C GLY A 143 9.04 6.36 13.56
N PHE A 144 8.22 7.41 13.44
CA PHE A 144 6.78 7.30 13.25
C PHE A 144 6.42 6.65 11.90
N SER A 145 7.07 7.07 10.82
CA SER A 145 6.85 6.49 9.49
C SER A 145 7.30 5.02 9.43
N ALA A 146 8.43 4.67 10.05
CA ALA A 146 8.89 3.27 10.12
C ALA A 146 7.93 2.40 10.95
N ALA A 147 7.49 2.87 12.12
CA ALA A 147 6.54 2.15 12.96
C ALA A 147 5.19 1.95 12.25
N THR A 148 4.70 3.00 11.58
CA THR A 148 3.44 2.92 10.83
C THR A 148 3.56 1.95 9.65
N ALA A 149 4.63 2.03 8.87
CA ALA A 149 4.87 1.10 7.76
C ALA A 149 4.97 -0.35 8.23
N GLY A 150 5.67 -0.61 9.34
CA GLY A 150 5.77 -1.94 9.95
C GLY A 150 4.42 -2.47 10.43
N GLN A 151 3.64 -1.64 11.13
CA GLN A 151 2.29 -2.00 11.57
C GLN A 151 1.37 -2.27 10.37
N GLN A 152 1.43 -1.45 9.32
CA GLN A 152 0.65 -1.63 8.10
C GLN A 152 1.03 -2.94 7.40
N PHE A 153 2.33 -3.23 7.26
CA PHE A 153 2.80 -4.51 6.71
C PHE A 153 2.20 -5.71 7.46
N LEU A 154 2.28 -5.72 8.79
CA LEU A 154 1.75 -6.82 9.60
C LEU A 154 0.21 -6.94 9.49
N SER A 155 -0.50 -5.81 9.40
CA SER A 155 -1.96 -5.80 9.28
C SER A 155 -2.46 -6.22 7.89
N VAL A 156 -1.70 -5.89 6.84
CA VAL A 156 -2.11 -6.09 5.44
C VAL A 156 -1.57 -7.41 4.88
N ALA A 157 -0.45 -7.94 5.39
CA ALA A 157 0.13 -9.19 4.90
C ALA A 157 -0.88 -10.36 4.86
N PRO A 158 -1.70 -10.62 5.90
CA PRO A 158 -2.71 -11.69 5.85
C PRO A 158 -3.73 -11.48 4.72
N LEU A 159 -4.11 -10.22 4.48
CA LEU A 159 -5.07 -9.86 3.44
C LEU A 159 -4.47 -10.06 2.04
N VAL A 160 -3.22 -9.65 1.83
CA VAL A 160 -2.54 -9.82 0.54
C VAL A 160 -2.31 -11.30 0.24
N ILE A 161 -1.98 -12.10 1.26
CA ILE A 161 -1.89 -13.57 1.13
C ILE A 161 -3.25 -14.15 0.72
N LEU A 162 -4.34 -13.77 1.39
CA LEU A 162 -5.70 -14.22 1.05
C LEU A 162 -6.07 -13.88 -0.39
N VAL A 163 -5.81 -12.64 -0.82
CA VAL A 163 -6.03 -12.20 -2.20
C VAL A 163 -5.21 -13.04 -3.17
N GLY A 164 -3.94 -13.31 -2.87
CA GLY A 164 -3.08 -14.17 -3.69
C GLY A 164 -3.59 -15.61 -3.80
N VAL A 165 -4.06 -16.19 -2.69
CA VAL A 165 -4.63 -17.55 -2.67
C VAL A 165 -5.95 -17.62 -3.44
N LEU A 166 -6.85 -16.64 -3.26
CA LEU A 166 -8.11 -16.57 -4.01
C LEU A 166 -7.86 -16.42 -5.51
N LEU A 167 -6.88 -15.62 -5.89
CA LEU A 167 -6.48 -15.41 -7.27
C LEU A 167 -5.92 -16.69 -7.89
N ARG A 168 -5.12 -17.45 -7.14
CA ARG A 168 -4.70 -18.81 -7.52
C ARG A 168 -5.89 -19.75 -7.73
N MET A 169 -6.83 -19.82 -6.79
CA MET A 169 -8.03 -20.67 -6.91
C MET A 169 -8.91 -20.27 -8.12
N TRP A 170 -8.97 -18.98 -8.42
CA TRP A 170 -9.70 -18.48 -9.59
C TRP A 170 -9.00 -18.89 -10.90
N LEU A 171 -7.67 -18.76 -10.97
CA LEU A 171 -6.88 -19.20 -12.12
C LEU A 171 -6.89 -20.72 -12.32
N GLU A 172 -6.95 -21.51 -11.25
CA GLU A 172 -7.14 -22.97 -11.33
C GLU A 172 -8.49 -23.33 -11.99
N ARG A 173 -9.53 -22.53 -11.77
CA ARG A 173 -10.87 -22.75 -12.34
C ARG A 173 -11.05 -22.12 -13.73
N HIS A 174 -10.27 -21.10 -14.05
CA HIS A 174 -10.28 -20.40 -15.34
C HIS A 174 -8.86 -20.42 -15.92
N PRO A 175 -8.42 -21.60 -16.41
CA PRO A 175 -7.06 -21.76 -16.93
C PRO A 175 -6.85 -20.82 -18.11
N SER A 176 -5.82 -19.98 -18.02
CA SER A 176 -5.42 -19.12 -19.13
C SER A 176 -4.72 -19.97 -20.19
N GLU A 177 -5.07 -19.77 -21.46
CA GLU A 177 -4.45 -20.47 -22.60
C GLU A 177 -2.95 -20.14 -22.80
N HIS A 178 -2.38 -19.22 -22.01
CA HIS A 178 -1.02 -18.71 -22.16
C HIS A 178 -0.25 -18.77 -20.83
N GLU A 179 1.04 -19.12 -20.93
CA GLU A 179 1.97 -19.25 -19.81
C GLU A 179 2.29 -17.87 -19.18
N ILE A 180 2.04 -17.73 -17.88
CA ILE A 180 2.26 -16.49 -17.13
C ILE A 180 3.64 -16.57 -16.49
N VAL A 181 4.63 -15.88 -17.07
CA VAL A 181 6.02 -15.89 -16.60
C VAL A 181 6.39 -14.53 -16.01
N GLY A 182 6.87 -14.51 -14.76
CA GLY A 182 7.40 -13.33 -14.07
C GLY A 182 8.89 -13.13 -14.26
N ILE A 183 9.40 -11.93 -13.92
CA ILE A 183 10.84 -11.63 -13.97
C ILE A 183 11.64 -12.58 -13.06
N VAL A 184 11.08 -12.97 -11.91
CA VAL A 184 11.69 -13.93 -10.97
C VAL A 184 11.74 -15.36 -11.52
N ASP A 185 10.90 -15.71 -12.49
CA ASP A 185 10.91 -17.03 -13.14
C ASP A 185 11.89 -17.08 -14.34
N THR A 186 12.43 -15.93 -14.77
CA THR A 186 13.40 -15.81 -15.88
C THR A 186 14.85 -15.58 -15.44
N ALA A 187 15.09 -15.43 -14.15
CA ALA A 187 16.41 -15.19 -13.55
C ALA A 187 16.97 -16.49 -12.94
#